data_AF-A0A376KSF1-F1
#
_entry.id   AF-A0A376KSF1-F1
#
_cell.length_a   1.000
_cell.length_b   1.000
_cell.length_c   1.000
_cell.angle_alpha   90.00
_cell.angle_beta   90.00
_cell.angle_gamma   90.00
#
_symmetry.space_group_name_H-M   'P 1'
#
loop_
_entity.id
_entity.type
_entity.pdbx_description
1 polymer ?
#
loop_
_entity_poly.entity_id
_entity_poly.type
_entity_poly.pdbx_seq_one_letter_code
_entity_poly.pdbx_strand_id
1 'polypeptide(L)'
;MTSIANSAPGRLLGTWWYNAWGFDWLYDKVFVKPFLGIAWLLKRDPLNSMMNIPAVLSRFAGKGLLLSENGYLRWYVASMSIGAVVVLALLMVLR
;
A
#
# COMPACT_ATOMS: atom_id res chain seq x y z
N MET A 1 33.09 -53.83 6.79
CA MET A 1 32.45 -53.13 5.64
C MET A 1 31.67 -51.90 6.11
N THR A 2 32.28 -51.01 6.92
CA THR A 2 31.56 -49.94 7.63
C THR A 2 32.31 -48.60 7.62
N SER A 3 33.32 -48.43 6.76
CA SER A 3 34.13 -47.20 6.71
C SER A 3 33.66 -46.22 5.63
N ILE A 4 33.07 -46.70 4.53
CA ILE A 4 32.60 -45.86 3.41
C ILE A 4 31.28 -45.13 3.72
N ALA A 5 30.43 -45.69 4.60
CA ALA A 5 29.14 -45.10 4.99
C ALA A 5 29.25 -43.90 5.94
N ASN A 6 30.41 -43.67 6.57
CA ASN A 6 30.69 -42.50 7.41
C ASN A 6 31.46 -41.40 6.67
N SER A 7 31.71 -41.56 5.38
CA SER A 7 32.32 -40.52 4.57
C SER A 7 31.29 -39.42 4.25
N ALA A 8 31.68 -38.16 4.42
CA ALA A 8 30.86 -36.99 4.10
C ALA A 8 30.15 -37.04 2.73
N PRO A 9 30.76 -37.60 1.65
CA PRO A 9 30.09 -37.75 0.36
C PRO A 9 28.96 -38.79 0.37
N GLY A 10 29.12 -39.90 1.09
CA GLY A 10 28.12 -40.98 1.16
C GLY A 10 26.85 -40.57 1.90
N ARG A 11 26.98 -39.76 2.97
CA ARG A 11 25.82 -39.15 3.66
C ARG A 11 25.12 -38.12 2.79
N LEU A 12 25.86 -37.29 2.05
CA LEU A 12 25.28 -36.30 1.13
C LEU A 12 24.49 -36.95 -0.01
N LEU A 13 25.00 -38.03 -0.60
CA LEU A 13 24.31 -38.77 -1.65
C LEU A 13 23.07 -39.50 -1.12
N GLY A 14 23.14 -40.05 0.10
CA GLY A 14 21.99 -40.65 0.78
C GLY A 14 20.87 -39.65 1.06
N THR A 15 21.18 -38.46 1.59
CA THR A 15 20.18 -37.40 1.80
C THR A 15 19.67 -36.81 0.48
N TRP A 16 20.46 -36.78 -0.58
CA TRP A 16 20.01 -36.38 -1.91
C TRP A 16 18.97 -37.33 -2.49
N TRP A 17 19.21 -38.64 -2.38
CA TRP A 17 18.28 -39.64 -2.88
C TRP A 17 16.99 -39.70 -2.05
N TYR A 18 17.10 -39.53 -0.73
CA TYR A 18 15.96 -39.54 0.19
C TYR A 18 15.07 -38.29 0.04
N ASN A 19 15.63 -37.14 -0.35
CA ASN A 19 14.87 -35.91 -0.60
C ASN A 19 14.28 -35.84 -2.03
N ALA A 20 14.07 -36.98 -2.70
CA ALA A 20 13.57 -37.04 -4.08
C ALA A 20 14.33 -36.05 -5.00
N TRP A 21 15.66 -36.08 -4.96
CA TRP A 21 16.55 -35.19 -5.72
C TRP A 21 16.45 -33.69 -5.38
N GLY A 22 15.77 -33.33 -4.29
CA GLY A 22 15.54 -31.93 -3.90
C GLY A 22 14.51 -31.20 -4.76
N PHE A 23 13.77 -31.92 -5.61
CA PHE A 23 12.76 -31.34 -6.49
C PHE A 23 11.60 -30.72 -5.69
N ASP A 24 11.27 -31.33 -4.55
CA ASP A 24 10.25 -30.82 -3.62
C ASP A 24 10.67 -29.46 -3.04
N TRP A 25 11.94 -29.30 -2.67
CA TRP A 25 12.49 -28.01 -2.21
C TRP A 25 12.50 -26.96 -3.32
N LEU A 26 12.82 -27.36 -4.56
CA LEU A 26 12.79 -26.47 -5.71
C LEU A 26 11.37 -25.97 -5.97
N TYR A 27 10.40 -26.87 -5.96
CA TYR A 27 8.99 -26.54 -6.19
C TYR A 27 8.44 -25.62 -5.10
N ASP A 28 8.72 -25.94 -3.84
CA ASP A 28 8.26 -25.16 -2.70
C ASP A 28 8.85 -23.74 -2.71
N LYS A 29 10.10 -23.59 -3.18
CA LYS A 29 10.77 -22.29 -3.25
C LYS A 29 10.41 -21.47 -4.48
N VAL A 30 10.19 -22.11 -5.63
CA VAL A 30 9.92 -21.43 -6.92
C VAL A 30 8.43 -21.16 -7.14
N PHE A 31 7.54 -21.98 -6.60
CA PHE A 31 6.10 -21.84 -6.84
C PHE A 31 5.34 -21.53 -5.56
N VAL A 32 5.49 -22.35 -4.51
CA VAL A 32 4.63 -22.25 -3.31
C VAL A 32 4.90 -20.96 -2.53
N LYS A 33 6.16 -20.71 -2.18
CA LYS A 33 6.56 -19.49 -1.46
C LYS A 33 6.22 -18.18 -2.17
N PRO A 34 6.52 -18.00 -3.47
CA PRO A 34 6.16 -16.76 -4.15
C PRO A 34 4.65 -16.61 -4.31
N PHE A 35 3.90 -17.69 -4.55
CA PHE A 35 2.45 -17.63 -4.61
C PHE A 35 1.82 -17.22 -3.27
N LEU A 36 2.25 -17.84 -2.17
CA LEU A 36 1.83 -17.44 -0.82
C LEU A 36 2.30 -16.03 -0.46
N GLY A 37 3.47 -15.60 -0.95
CA GLY A 37 3.97 -14.24 -0.81
C GLY A 37 3.07 -13.21 -1.49
N ILE A 38 2.63 -13.48 -2.72
CA ILE A 38 1.69 -12.63 -3.45
C ILE A 38 0.34 -12.60 -2.74
N ALA A 39 -0.17 -13.75 -2.29
CA ALA A 39 -1.42 -13.83 -1.53
C ALA A 39 -1.34 -13.05 -0.21
N TRP A 40 -0.21 -13.12 0.50
CA TRP A 40 0.02 -12.35 1.71
C TRP A 40 0.16 -10.84 1.43
N LEU A 41 0.79 -10.46 0.32
CA LEU A 41 0.92 -9.07 -0.10
C LEU A 41 -0.45 -8.46 -0.46
N LEU A 42 -1.30 -9.23 -1.14
CA LEU A 42 -2.62 -8.79 -1.58
C LEU A 42 -3.70 -8.90 -0.49
N LYS A 43 -3.41 -9.54 0.65
CA LYS A 43 -4.31 -9.63 1.82
C LYS A 43 -4.95 -8.30 2.22
N ARG A 44 -4.24 -7.19 2.00
CA ARG A 44 -4.70 -5.85 2.38
C ARG A 44 -5.44 -5.09 1.28
N ASP A 45 -5.80 -5.76 0.19
CA ASP A 45 -6.50 -5.21 -0.98
C ASP A 45 -6.02 -3.79 -1.34
N PRO A 46 -4.84 -3.66 -1.96
CA PRO A 46 -4.29 -2.35 -2.31
C PRO A 46 -5.28 -1.49 -3.12
N LEU A 47 -6.14 -2.11 -3.93
CA LEU A 47 -7.21 -1.42 -4.67
C LEU A 47 -8.25 -0.79 -3.75
N ASN A 48 -8.68 -1.49 -2.69
CA ASN A 48 -9.60 -0.91 -1.70
C ASN A 48 -8.95 0.27 -0.97
N SER A 49 -7.65 0.17 -0.66
CA SER A 49 -6.92 1.30 -0.09
C SER A 49 -6.85 2.50 -1.03
N MET A 50 -6.67 2.27 -2.33
CA MET A 50 -6.70 3.34 -3.36
C MET A 50 -8.09 3.97 -3.49
N MET A 51 -9.15 3.17 -3.49
CA MET A 51 -10.54 3.67 -3.55
C MET A 51 -10.96 4.44 -2.30
N ASN A 52 -10.32 4.19 -1.16
CA ASN A 52 -10.55 4.94 0.07
C ASN A 52 -9.82 6.30 0.10
N ILE A 53 -8.88 6.58 -0.81
CA ILE A 53 -8.15 7.86 -0.85
C ILE A 53 -9.12 9.05 -1.06
N PRO A 54 -10.04 9.04 -2.05
CA PRO A 54 -11.02 10.12 -2.22
C PRO A 54 -11.90 10.34 -0.98
N ALA A 55 -12.29 9.26 -0.30
CA ALA A 55 -13.13 9.32 0.90
C ALA A 55 -12.40 9.95 2.09
N VAL A 56 -11.11 9.64 2.26
CA VAL A 56 -10.27 10.25 3.30
C VAL A 56 -10.03 11.72 2.96
N LEU A 57 -9.73 12.03 1.70
CA LEU A 57 -9.49 13.40 1.24
C LEU A 57 -10.73 14.28 1.43
N SER A 58 -11.92 13.81 1.06
CA SER A 58 -13.17 14.57 1.25
C SER A 58 -13.46 14.81 2.73
N ARG A 59 -13.17 13.84 3.61
CA ARG A 59 -13.34 13.98 5.06
C ARG A 59 -12.35 14.98 5.66
N PHE A 60 -11.10 15.00 5.20
CA PHE A 60 -10.12 16.01 5.61
C PHE A 60 -10.48 17.40 5.09
N ALA A 61 -10.89 17.52 3.83
CA ALA A 61 -11.37 18.77 3.28
C ALA A 61 -12.57 19.29 4.09
N GLY A 62 -13.56 18.44 4.40
CA GLY A 62 -14.70 18.80 5.23
C GLY A 62 -14.29 19.31 6.62
N LYS A 63 -13.33 18.66 7.29
CA LYS A 63 -12.77 19.15 8.57
C LYS A 63 -12.04 20.49 8.42
N GLY A 64 -11.32 20.69 7.32
CA GLY A 64 -10.66 21.96 7.01
C GLY A 64 -11.66 23.10 6.78
N LEU A 65 -12.75 22.85 6.06
CA LEU A 65 -13.82 23.84 5.89
C LEU A 65 -14.54 24.16 7.21
N LEU A 66 -14.76 23.16 8.07
CA LEU A 66 -15.35 23.38 9.40
C LEU A 66 -14.49 24.31 10.27
N LEU A 67 -13.15 24.31 10.10
CA LEU A 67 -12.25 25.25 10.78
C LEU A 67 -12.35 26.69 10.25
N SER A 68 -13.10 26.94 9.18
CA SER A 68 -13.39 28.31 8.72
C SER A 68 -14.65 28.89 9.40
N GLU A 69 -15.49 28.07 10.02
CA GLU A 69 -16.72 28.49 10.68
C GLU A 69 -16.50 28.77 12.18
N ASN A 70 -15.59 29.69 12.48
CA ASN A 70 -15.12 29.94 13.86
C ASN A 70 -16.04 30.84 14.69
N GLY A 71 -17.26 31.14 14.21
CA GLY A 71 -18.22 32.03 14.88
C GLY A 71 -17.82 33.51 14.96
N TYR A 72 -16.63 33.89 14.49
CA TYR A 72 -16.16 35.27 14.49
C TYR A 72 -16.78 36.09 13.36
N LEU A 73 -17.66 37.03 13.71
CA LEU A 73 -18.31 37.93 12.75
C LEU A 73 -17.31 38.71 11.86
N ARG A 74 -16.16 39.09 12.42
CA ARG A 74 -15.07 39.76 11.68
C ARG A 74 -14.51 38.90 10.54
N TRP A 75 -14.44 37.58 10.73
CA TRP A 75 -13.97 36.65 9.71
C TRP A 75 -14.96 36.56 8.54
N TYR A 76 -16.27 36.56 8.82
CA TYR A 76 -17.31 36.58 7.80
C TYR A 76 -17.30 37.87 6.97
N VAL A 77 -17.12 39.03 7.60
CA VAL A 77 -17.03 40.31 6.88
C VAL A 77 -15.78 40.36 5.99
N ALA A 78 -14.65 39.86 6.48
CA ALA A 78 -13.41 39.76 5.70
C ALA A 78 -13.57 38.79 4.51
N SER A 79 -14.19 37.62 4.72
CA SER A 79 -14.40 36.63 3.65
C SER A 79 -15.36 37.13 2.57
N MET A 80 -16.45 37.81 2.94
CA MET A 80 -17.34 38.47 1.98
C MET A 80 -16.62 39.54 1.14
N SER A 81 -15.80 40.37 1.79
CA SER A 81 -15.04 41.43 1.11
C SER A 81 -14.04 40.86 0.11
N ILE A 82 -13.30 39.83 0.50
CA ILE A 82 -12.36 39.11 -0.38
C ILE A 82 -13.13 38.44 -1.53
N GLY A 83 -14.26 37.79 -1.24
CA GLY A 83 -15.11 37.17 -2.26
C GLY A 83 -15.58 38.17 -3.32
N ALA A 84 -16.01 39.37 -2.91
CA ALA A 84 -16.41 40.42 -3.82
C ALA A 84 -15.25 40.87 -4.74
N VAL A 85 -14.05 41.07 -4.17
CA VAL A 85 -12.86 41.45 -4.94
C VAL A 85 -12.50 40.36 -5.96
N VAL A 86 -12.55 39.08 -5.57
CA VAL A 86 -12.26 37.96 -6.48
C VAL A 86 -13.28 37.88 -7.62
N VAL A 87 -14.58 38.04 -7.34
CA VAL A 87 -15.60 38.04 -8.39
C VAL A 87 -15.40 39.18 -9.38
N LEU A 88 -15.13 40.40 -8.87
CA LEU A 88 -14.84 41.56 -9.72
C LEU A 88 -13.59 41.34 -10.58
N ALA A 89 -12.53 40.79 -10.00
CA ALA A 89 -11.30 40.46 -10.73
C ALA A 89 -11.56 39.42 -11.83
N LEU A 90 -12.31 38.36 -11.52
CA LEU A 90 -12.63 37.31 -12.47
C LEU A 90 -13.49 37.83 -13.63
N LEU A 91 -14.47 38.69 -13.35
CA LEU A 91 -15.28 39.36 -14.38
C LEU A 91 -14.45 40.28 -15.28
N MET A 92 -13.41 40.92 -14.75
CA MET A 92 -12.51 41.75 -15.57
C MET A 92 -11.55 40.92 -16.42
N VAL A 93 -11.11 39.75 -15.93
CA VAL A 93 -10.19 38.86 -16.67
C VAL A 93 -10.90 38.05 -17.75
N LEU A 94 -12.16 37.65 -17.51
CA LEU A 94 -12.93 36.82 -18.44
C LEU A 94 -13.66 37.63 -19.53
N ARG A 95 -13.57 38.97 -19.47
CA ARG A 95 -14.13 39.91 -20.45
C ARG A 95 -13.07 40.37 -21.42
#